data_AF-A0A0K0FGS5-F1
#
_entry.id   AF-A0A0K0FGS5-F1
#
_cell.length_a   1.000
_cell.length_b   1.000
_cell.length_c   1.000
_cell.angle_alpha   90.00
_cell.angle_beta   90.00
_cell.angle_gamma   90.00
#
_symmetry.space_group_name_H-M   'P 1'
#
loop_
_entity.id
_entity.type
_entity.pdbx_description
1 polymer ?
#
loop_
_entity_poly.entity_id
_entity_poly.type
_entity_poly.pdbx_seq_one_letter_code
_entity_poly.pdbx_strand_id
1 'polypeptide(L)'
;MEDFDLLSFPPEILANIFSNIPWNQLINVKLTARKFNNVTEKYLKHMQKPKLRAIYFNDNFIYNDGIEKIKVGYVIITNSVNEIHYTTDRKEFFLLPSELDQLHNFLKKVDLTFLNLVHIKIDIHIKVIRIFSDYFRNTNTIDDVYFIVRNSDICLDDILPFF
;
A
#
# COMPACT_ATOMS: atom_id res chain seq x y z
N MET A 1 34.86 -27.21 -6.02
CA MET A 1 33.57 -26.54 -6.23
C MET A 1 33.59 -25.35 -5.30
N GLU A 2 33.75 -24.14 -5.81
CA GLU A 2 33.69 -22.94 -4.97
C GLU A 2 32.28 -22.85 -4.39
N ASP A 3 32.21 -22.75 -3.06
CA ASP A 3 30.95 -22.62 -2.36
C ASP A 3 30.46 -21.18 -2.56
N PHE A 4 29.36 -21.03 -3.31
CA PHE A 4 28.82 -19.73 -3.66
C PHE A 4 28.03 -19.17 -2.46
N ASP A 5 28.69 -18.40 -1.61
CA ASP A 5 28.03 -17.75 -0.48
C ASP A 5 27.39 -16.43 -0.90
N LEU A 6 26.06 -16.46 -1.10
CA LEU A 6 25.26 -15.27 -1.41
C LEU A 6 25.33 -14.21 -0.30
N LEU A 7 25.58 -14.58 0.97
CA LEU A 7 25.70 -13.63 2.06
C LEU A 7 26.97 -12.79 1.99
N SER A 8 27.99 -13.22 1.23
CA SER A 8 29.22 -12.47 1.04
C SER A 8 29.04 -11.22 0.17
N PHE A 9 27.99 -11.17 -0.65
CA PHE A 9 27.80 -10.09 -1.61
C PHE A 9 27.51 -8.72 -0.96
N PRO A 10 27.95 -7.62 -1.61
CA PRO A 10 27.56 -6.27 -1.22
C PRO A 10 26.03 -6.08 -1.25
N PRO A 11 25.47 -5.23 -0.37
CA PRO A 11 24.04 -4.91 -0.32
C PRO A 11 23.45 -4.50 -1.68
N GLU A 12 24.19 -3.75 -2.49
CA GLU A 12 23.77 -3.26 -3.80
C GLU A 12 23.57 -4.39 -4.81
N ILE A 13 24.48 -5.38 -4.79
CA ILE A 13 24.39 -6.57 -5.65
C ILE A 13 23.20 -7.42 -5.22
N LEU A 14 23.03 -7.63 -3.92
CA LEU A 14 21.86 -8.33 -3.38
C LEU A 14 20.56 -7.61 -3.74
N ALA A 15 20.52 -6.28 -3.65
CA ALA A 15 19.34 -5.51 -4.03
C ALA A 15 18.99 -5.68 -5.51
N ASN A 16 19.99 -5.69 -6.39
CA ASN A 16 19.80 -5.94 -7.82
C ASN A 16 19.36 -7.38 -8.13
N ILE A 17 19.80 -8.37 -7.36
CA ILE A 17 19.29 -9.74 -7.49
C ILE A 17 17.83 -9.78 -7.04
N PHE A 18 17.53 -9.25 -5.85
CA PHE A 18 16.20 -9.30 -5.25
C PHE A 18 15.16 -8.45 -5.98
N SER A 19 15.54 -7.41 -6.72
CA SER A 19 14.62 -6.61 -7.55
C SER A 19 13.94 -7.41 -8.67
N ASN A 20 14.49 -8.58 -9.02
CA ASN A 20 13.91 -9.49 -10.01
C ASN A 20 12.96 -10.52 -9.39
N ILE A 21 12.85 -10.58 -8.06
CA ILE A 21 11.99 -11.53 -7.36
C ILE A 21 10.56 -10.96 -7.31
N PRO A 22 9.53 -11.75 -7.69
CA PRO A 22 8.14 -11.35 -7.58
C PRO A 22 7.77 -10.91 -6.15
N TRP A 23 6.95 -9.87 -6.02
CA TRP A 23 6.62 -9.25 -4.73
C TRP A 23 6.05 -10.25 -3.70
N ASN A 24 5.29 -11.24 -4.17
CA ASN A 24 4.67 -12.28 -3.35
C ASN A 24 5.67 -13.33 -2.84
N GLN A 25 6.86 -13.41 -3.43
CA GLN A 25 7.94 -14.30 -3.02
C GLN A 25 9.01 -13.60 -2.17
N LEU A 26 9.05 -12.25 -2.19
CA LEU A 26 10.03 -11.48 -1.41
C LEU A 26 9.97 -11.75 0.10
N ILE A 27 8.82 -12.19 0.63
CA ILE A 27 8.72 -12.59 2.04
C ILE A 27 9.69 -13.73 2.39
N ASN A 28 9.89 -14.68 1.48
CA ASN A 28 10.80 -15.80 1.71
C ASN A 28 12.26 -15.33 1.79
N VAL A 29 12.62 -14.34 0.95
CA VAL A 29 13.94 -13.69 1.00
C VAL A 29 14.17 -13.01 2.35
N LYS A 30 13.17 -12.28 2.85
CA LYS A 30 13.23 -11.60 4.15
C LYS A 30 13.43 -12.58 5.31
N LEU A 31 12.75 -13.73 5.26
CA LEU A 31 12.81 -14.76 6.28
C LEU A 31 14.09 -15.60 6.23
N THR A 32 14.84 -15.56 5.13
CA THR A 32 16.06 -16.37 4.95
C THR A 32 17.21 -15.89 5.85
N ALA A 33 17.45 -14.57 5.94
CA ALA A 33 18.53 -14.02 6.74
C ALA A 33 18.28 -12.55 7.13
N ARG A 34 18.79 -12.14 8.29
CA ARG A 34 18.71 -10.74 8.75
C ARG A 34 19.30 -9.75 7.75
N LYS A 35 20.43 -10.10 7.11
CA LYS A 35 21.06 -9.27 6.07
C LYS A 35 20.12 -9.05 4.89
N PHE A 36 19.44 -10.10 4.44
CA PHE A 36 18.50 -10.00 3.31
C PHE A 36 17.28 -9.15 3.68
N ASN A 37 16.71 -9.32 4.87
CA ASN A 37 15.65 -8.46 5.36
C ASN A 37 16.08 -6.98 5.33
N ASN A 38 17.24 -6.66 5.92
CA ASN A 38 17.79 -5.30 5.92
C ASN A 38 17.98 -4.73 4.51
N VAL A 39 18.47 -5.54 3.56
CA VAL A 39 18.61 -5.14 2.15
C VAL A 39 17.25 -4.83 1.53
N THR A 40 16.27 -5.73 1.67
CA THR A 40 14.94 -5.52 1.08
C THR A 40 14.22 -4.30 1.65
N GLU A 41 14.39 -3.97 2.93
CA GLU A 41 13.82 -2.77 3.54
C GLU A 41 14.57 -1.50 3.11
N LYS A 42 15.91 -1.51 3.11
CA LYS A 42 16.74 -0.35 2.71
C LYS A 42 16.56 0.00 1.23
N TYR A 43 16.47 -1.00 0.35
CA TYR A 43 16.33 -0.84 -1.10
C TYR A 43 14.90 -1.09 -1.59
N LEU A 44 13.88 -0.88 -0.72
CA LEU A 44 12.46 -1.12 -1.03
C LEU A 44 12.00 -0.47 -2.34
N LYS A 45 12.53 0.72 -2.68
CA LYS A 45 12.20 1.43 -3.93
C LYS A 45 12.56 0.66 -5.21
N HIS A 46 13.50 -0.29 -5.12
CA HIS A 46 13.95 -1.13 -6.23
C HIS A 46 13.27 -2.50 -6.24
N MET A 47 12.53 -2.85 -5.19
CA MET A 47 11.86 -4.14 -5.08
C MET A 47 10.55 -4.11 -5.88
N GLN A 48 10.15 -5.27 -6.41
CA GLN A 48 8.80 -5.44 -6.94
C GLN A 48 7.77 -5.19 -5.83
N LYS A 49 6.70 -4.46 -6.16
CA LYS A 49 5.61 -4.13 -5.23
C LYS A 49 4.30 -4.73 -5.71
N PRO A 50 3.39 -5.13 -4.80
CA PRO A 50 2.02 -5.44 -5.17
C PRO A 50 1.35 -4.21 -5.78
N LYS A 51 0.69 -4.43 -6.92
CA LYS A 51 -0.11 -3.41 -7.59
C LYS A 51 -1.52 -3.39 -7.02
N LEU A 52 -1.97 -2.23 -6.56
CA LEU A 52 -3.36 -2.08 -6.11
C LEU A 52 -4.27 -1.82 -7.31
N ARG A 53 -5.42 -2.49 -7.31
CA ARG A 53 -6.55 -2.15 -8.18
C ARG A 53 -7.46 -1.13 -7.50
N ALA A 54 -7.81 -1.43 -6.25
CA ALA A 54 -8.80 -0.67 -5.51
C ALA A 54 -8.29 -0.37 -4.09
N ILE A 55 -8.67 0.80 -3.59
CA ILE A 55 -8.45 1.20 -2.20
C ILE A 55 -9.71 1.86 -1.65
N TYR A 56 -10.01 1.55 -0.39
CA TYR A 56 -11.21 1.97 0.32
C TYR A 56 -10.81 2.54 1.67
N PHE A 57 -11.26 3.75 1.96
CA PHE A 57 -11.12 4.37 3.26
C PHE A 57 -12.50 4.56 3.87
N ASN A 58 -12.71 4.02 5.07
CA ASN A 58 -13.89 4.27 5.87
C ASN A 58 -13.46 4.68 7.27
N ASP A 59 -13.95 5.79 7.81
CA ASP A 59 -13.79 6.09 9.24
C ASP A 59 -15.07 5.83 10.03
N ASN A 60 -15.07 6.20 11.31
CA ASN A 60 -16.18 5.94 12.23
C ASN A 60 -16.53 4.44 12.36
N PHE A 61 -15.53 3.57 12.19
CA PHE A 61 -15.69 2.14 12.40
C PHE A 61 -15.43 1.84 13.87
N ILE A 62 -16.51 1.73 14.63
CA ILE A 62 -16.46 1.27 16.02
C ILE A 62 -16.25 -0.24 16.00
N TYR A 63 -15.04 -0.68 16.34
CA TYR A 63 -14.76 -2.10 16.50
C TYR A 63 -15.29 -2.62 17.84
N ASN A 64 -15.20 -3.93 18.08
CA ASN A 64 -15.73 -4.56 19.29
C ASN A 64 -15.18 -3.99 20.62
N ASP A 65 -14.08 -3.23 20.57
CA ASP A 65 -13.48 -2.54 21.72
C ASP A 65 -14.08 -1.16 22.01
N GLY A 66 -15.06 -0.71 21.21
CA GLY A 66 -15.69 0.59 21.37
C GLY A 66 -14.82 1.76 20.91
N ILE A 67 -13.64 1.49 20.33
CA ILE A 67 -12.71 2.52 19.89
C ILE A 67 -12.96 2.81 18.41
N GLU A 68 -13.10 4.09 18.08
CA GLU A 68 -13.19 4.55 16.71
C GLU A 68 -11.88 4.27 15.96
N LYS A 69 -12.00 3.64 14.79
CA LYS A 69 -10.89 3.28 13.92
C LYS A 69 -11.16 3.68 12.48
N ILE A 70 -10.08 3.92 11.77
CA ILE A 70 -10.07 4.09 10.31
C ILE A 70 -9.87 2.70 9.70
N LYS A 71 -10.85 2.23 8.94
CA LYS A 71 -10.79 1.00 8.16
C LYS A 71 -10.21 1.28 6.78
N VAL A 72 -9.07 0.66 6.48
CA VAL A 72 -8.44 0.69 5.16
C VAL A 72 -8.62 -0.66 4.49
N GLY A 73 -9.37 -0.69 3.39
CA GLY A 73 -9.55 -1.88 2.56
C GLY A 73 -8.80 -1.74 1.24
N TYR A 74 -8.33 -2.84 0.67
CA TYR A 74 -7.65 -2.82 -0.62
C TYR A 74 -7.76 -4.15 -1.38
N VAL A 75 -7.56 -4.08 -2.70
CA VAL A 75 -7.53 -5.23 -3.61
C VAL A 75 -6.23 -5.20 -4.40
N ILE A 76 -5.51 -6.31 -4.43
CA ILE A 76 -4.25 -6.46 -5.18
C ILE A 76 -4.54 -7.16 -6.50
N ILE A 77 -3.82 -6.76 -7.55
CA ILE A 77 -3.80 -7.47 -8.84
C ILE A 77 -2.89 -8.69 -8.74
N THR A 78 -3.40 -9.85 -9.13
CA THR A 78 -2.62 -11.09 -9.26
C THR A 78 -2.60 -11.52 -10.72
N ASN A 79 -1.45 -11.40 -11.36
CA ASN A 79 -1.30 -11.94 -12.71
C ASN A 79 -1.16 -13.47 -12.61
N SER A 80 -2.10 -14.21 -13.22
CA SER A 80 -1.75 -15.54 -13.72
C SER A 80 -1.18 -15.39 -15.13
N VAL A 81 -0.51 -16.43 -15.62
CA VAL A 81 0.44 -16.38 -16.73
C VAL A 81 -0.11 -15.75 -18.03
N ASN A 82 -1.42 -15.58 -18.22
CA ASN A 82 -1.98 -14.90 -19.41
C ASN A 82 -3.23 -14.03 -19.14
N GLU A 83 -3.66 -13.83 -17.89
CA GLU A 83 -4.86 -13.06 -17.57
C GLU A 83 -4.67 -12.21 -16.30
N ILE A 84 -5.18 -10.97 -16.33
CA ILE A 84 -5.28 -10.14 -15.14
C ILE A 84 -6.40 -10.73 -14.29
N HIS A 85 -6.03 -11.51 -13.26
CA HIS A 85 -6.98 -11.91 -12.23
C HIS A 85 -6.92 -10.94 -11.06
N TYR A 86 -8.09 -10.72 -10.47
CA TYR A 86 -8.23 -9.94 -9.27
C TYR A 86 -8.33 -10.91 -8.11
N THR A 87 -7.65 -10.61 -7.01
CA THR A 87 -7.98 -11.31 -5.77
C THR A 87 -9.44 -10.98 -5.46
N THR A 88 -10.30 -11.98 -5.40
CA THR A 88 -11.68 -11.82 -4.88
C THR A 88 -11.65 -11.34 -3.44
N ASP A 89 -10.55 -11.61 -2.74
CA ASP A 89 -10.39 -11.34 -1.33
C ASP A 89 -9.92 -9.90 -1.12
N ARG A 90 -10.88 -9.02 -0.82
CA ARG A 90 -10.60 -7.71 -0.24
C ARG A 90 -9.83 -7.91 1.07
N LYS A 91 -8.64 -7.32 1.14
CA LYS A 91 -7.86 -7.26 2.39
C LYS A 91 -8.22 -6.00 3.14
N GLU A 92 -8.10 -6.04 4.46
CA GLU A 92 -8.36 -4.89 5.31
C GLU A 92 -7.44 -4.83 6.52
N PHE A 93 -7.21 -3.62 6.98
CA PHE A 93 -6.59 -3.34 8.27
C PHE A 93 -7.23 -2.10 8.89
N PHE A 94 -6.98 -1.91 10.18
CA PHE A 94 -7.57 -0.84 10.99
C PHE A 94 -6.44 0.00 11.57
N LEU A 95 -6.66 1.31 11.60
CA LEU A 95 -5.73 2.28 12.16
C LEU A 95 -6.44 3.07 13.24
N LEU A 96 -5.76 3.32 14.35
CA LEU A 96 -6.13 4.42 15.23
C LEU A 96 -5.76 5.76 14.57
N PRO A 97 -6.43 6.87 14.93
CA PRO A 97 -6.05 8.20 14.45
C PRO A 97 -4.60 8.60 14.80
N SER A 98 -4.04 8.03 15.86
CA SER A 98 -2.64 8.20 16.26
C SER A 98 -1.65 7.37 15.43
N GLU A 99 -2.12 6.44 14.60
CA GLU A 99 -1.31 5.48 13.85
C GLU A 99 -1.24 5.78 12.35
N LEU A 100 -1.52 7.02 11.95
CA LEU A 100 -1.51 7.42 10.54
C LEU A 100 -0.16 7.20 9.84
N ASP A 101 0.96 7.13 10.56
CA ASP A 101 2.26 6.73 10.00
C ASP A 101 2.26 5.30 9.42
N GLN A 102 1.39 4.42 9.92
CA GLN A 102 1.22 3.09 9.35
C GLN A 102 0.62 3.16 7.94
N LEU A 103 -0.24 4.15 7.66
CA LEU A 103 -0.75 4.39 6.31
C LEU A 103 0.38 4.81 5.37
N HIS A 104 1.27 5.72 5.80
CA HIS A 104 2.47 6.07 5.03
C HIS A 104 3.35 4.85 4.72
N ASN A 105 3.55 3.98 5.71
CA ASN A 105 4.34 2.76 5.57
C ASN A 105 3.69 1.76 4.61
N PHE A 106 2.37 1.64 4.64
CA PHE A 106 1.61 0.83 3.68
C PHE A 106 1.73 1.39 2.26
N LEU A 107 1.47 2.69 2.06
CA LEU A 107 1.50 3.33 0.74
C LEU A 107 2.90 3.30 0.10
N LYS A 108 3.99 3.31 0.90
CA LYS A 108 5.36 3.11 0.38
C LYS A 108 5.61 1.72 -0.19
N LYS A 109 4.89 0.70 0.30
CA LYS A 109 5.10 -0.72 -0.02
C LYS A 109 4.24 -1.23 -1.18
N VAL A 110 3.30 -0.43 -1.67
CA VAL A 110 2.44 -0.77 -2.80
C VAL A 110 2.79 0.06 -4.03
N ASP A 111 2.33 -0.41 -5.18
CA ASP A 111 2.37 0.30 -6.45
C ASP A 111 0.93 0.71 -6.82
N LEU A 112 0.73 2.02 -7.05
CA LEU A 112 -0.57 2.61 -7.37
C LEU A 112 -0.77 2.83 -8.88
N THR A 113 0.17 2.41 -9.72
CA THR A 113 0.10 2.61 -11.18
C THR A 113 -1.07 1.92 -11.87
N PHE A 114 -1.75 0.98 -11.23
CA PHE A 114 -2.95 0.31 -11.75
C PHE A 114 -4.19 0.60 -10.90
N LEU A 115 -4.12 1.59 -10.01
CA LEU A 115 -5.23 1.96 -9.16
C LEU A 115 -6.31 2.64 -10.01
N ASN A 116 -7.46 2.00 -10.14
CA ASN A 116 -8.57 2.50 -10.94
C ASN A 116 -9.85 2.74 -10.15
N LEU A 117 -9.89 2.32 -8.87
CA LEU A 117 -11.02 2.55 -7.99
C LEU A 117 -10.57 3.09 -6.64
N VAL A 118 -11.01 4.30 -6.33
CA VAL A 118 -10.77 4.98 -5.05
C VAL A 118 -12.11 5.29 -4.40
N HIS A 119 -12.36 4.71 -3.23
CA HIS A 119 -13.56 4.99 -2.45
C HIS A 119 -13.16 5.56 -1.11
N ILE A 120 -13.53 6.81 -0.86
CA ILE A 120 -13.28 7.53 0.39
C ILE A 120 -14.63 7.88 1.02
N LYS A 121 -14.93 7.27 2.17
CA LYS A 121 -16.07 7.58 3.01
C LYS A 121 -15.54 7.97 4.38
N ILE A 122 -15.30 9.26 4.59
CA ILE A 122 -14.63 9.76 5.79
C ILE A 122 -15.44 10.92 6.34
N ASP A 123 -15.80 10.89 7.62
CA ASP A 123 -16.59 11.90 8.31
C ASP A 123 -15.70 12.80 9.21
N ILE A 124 -14.70 12.23 9.90
CA ILE A 124 -13.89 12.89 10.94
C ILE A 124 -12.40 12.91 10.56
N HIS A 125 -11.87 11.83 9.99
CA HIS A 125 -10.43 11.62 9.85
C HIS A 125 -9.86 12.06 8.48
N ILE A 126 -10.13 13.31 8.10
CA ILE A 126 -9.76 13.88 6.78
C ILE A 126 -8.25 13.84 6.46
N LYS A 127 -7.38 13.76 7.48
CA LYS A 127 -5.93 13.62 7.28
C LYS A 127 -5.55 12.41 6.43
N VAL A 128 -6.37 11.37 6.41
CA VAL A 128 -6.18 10.19 5.56
C VAL A 128 -6.21 10.56 4.08
N ILE A 129 -7.11 11.48 3.69
CA ILE A 129 -7.27 11.97 2.31
C ILE A 129 -5.99 12.67 1.87
N ARG A 130 -5.47 13.56 2.72
CA ARG A 130 -4.22 14.28 2.49
C ARG A 130 -3.01 13.36 2.40
N ILE A 131 -2.90 12.38 3.31
CA ILE A 131 -1.81 11.40 3.25
C ILE A 131 -1.89 10.60 1.95
N PHE A 132 -3.09 10.21 1.54
CA PHE A 132 -3.26 9.46 0.30
C PHE A 132 -2.93 10.30 -0.94
N SER A 133 -3.33 11.58 -0.99
CA SER A 133 -3.05 12.48 -2.13
C SER A 133 -1.56 12.71 -2.35
N ASP A 134 -0.75 12.77 -1.28
CA ASP A 134 0.71 12.91 -1.39
C ASP A 134 1.36 11.79 -2.22
N TYR A 135 0.77 10.59 -2.20
CA TYR A 135 1.23 9.40 -2.92
C TYR A 135 0.51 9.20 -4.23
N PHE A 136 -0.77 9.60 -4.28
CA PHE A 136 -1.63 9.44 -5.43
C PHE A 136 -1.40 10.56 -6.45
N ARG A 137 -0.24 10.53 -7.10
CA ARG A 137 0.08 11.39 -8.24
C ARG A 137 -0.34 10.69 -9.52
N ASN A 138 -1.65 10.61 -9.73
CA ASN A 138 -2.16 9.77 -10.79
C ASN A 138 -1.89 10.39 -12.17
N THR A 139 -1.36 9.58 -13.08
CA THR A 139 -1.34 9.87 -14.52
C THR A 139 -2.31 8.97 -15.29
N ASN A 140 -2.97 8.04 -14.60
CA ASN A 140 -3.92 7.09 -15.18
C ASN A 140 -5.36 7.58 -15.06
N THR A 141 -6.21 7.09 -15.96
CA THR A 141 -7.67 7.24 -15.87
C THR A 141 -8.17 6.48 -14.65
N ILE A 142 -8.82 7.19 -13.73
CA ILE A 142 -9.57 6.57 -12.63
C ILE A 142 -10.97 6.28 -13.17
N ASP A 143 -11.40 5.03 -13.04
CA ASP A 143 -12.73 4.63 -13.49
C ASP A 143 -13.80 5.22 -12.54
N ASP A 144 -13.57 5.09 -11.24
CA ASP A 144 -14.50 5.57 -10.21
C ASP A 144 -13.76 6.20 -9.03
N VAL A 145 -14.14 7.45 -8.73
CA VAL A 145 -13.79 8.12 -7.47
C VAL A 145 -15.08 8.44 -6.72
N TYR A 146 -15.23 7.86 -5.54
CA TYR A 146 -16.41 8.09 -4.71
C TYR A 146 -16.03 8.75 -3.38
N PHE A 147 -16.61 9.93 -3.14
CA PHE A 147 -16.44 10.68 -1.91
C PHE A 147 -17.77 10.84 -1.17
N ILE A 148 -17.81 10.39 0.07
CA ILE A 148 -18.81 10.83 1.05
C ILE A 148 -18.05 11.47 2.20
N VAL A 149 -18.40 12.72 2.50
CA VAL A 149 -17.90 13.42 3.68
C VAL A 149 -19.11 13.96 4.45
N ARG A 150 -19.30 13.55 5.71
CA ARG A 150 -20.40 14.00 6.57
C ARG A 150 -19.81 14.72 7.79
N ASN A 151 -20.40 15.88 8.13
CA ASN A 151 -19.95 16.94 9.06
C ASN A 151 -19.11 18.06 8.41
N SER A 152 -19.72 19.24 8.29
CA SER A 152 -19.38 20.33 7.37
C SER A 152 -18.30 21.33 7.83
N ASP A 153 -17.47 21.00 8.82
CA ASP A 153 -16.32 21.85 9.20
C ASP A 153 -15.04 21.51 8.39
N ILE A 154 -15.20 20.74 7.31
CA ILE A 154 -14.12 20.21 6.48
C ILE A 154 -13.46 21.35 5.69
N CYS A 155 -12.13 21.41 5.81
CA CYS A 155 -11.30 22.19 4.89
C CYS A 155 -11.33 21.50 3.51
N LEU A 156 -12.15 22.01 2.60
CA LEU A 156 -12.26 21.49 1.22
C LEU A 156 -10.90 21.41 0.52
N ASP A 157 -9.94 22.24 0.95
CA ASP A 157 -8.55 22.26 0.48
C ASP A 157 -7.85 20.90 0.59
N ASP A 158 -8.20 20.06 1.56
CA ASP A 158 -7.62 18.72 1.70
C ASP A 158 -8.17 17.71 0.67
N ILE A 159 -9.30 18.01 0.02
CA ILE A 159 -9.98 17.17 -0.98
C ILE A 159 -9.66 17.62 -2.41
N LEU A 160 -9.40 18.92 -2.61
CA LEU A 160 -9.06 19.52 -3.91
C LEU A 160 -7.98 18.77 -4.71
N PRO A 161 -6.93 18.15 -4.11
CA PRO A 161 -5.92 17.42 -4.88
C PRO A 161 -6.44 16.22 -5.70
N PHE A 162 -7.70 15.80 -5.51
CA PHE A 162 -8.32 14.71 -6.26
C PHE A 162 -9.22 15.16 -7.43
N PHE A 163 -9.43 16.47 -7.61
CA PHE A 163 -10.19 17.07 -8.70
C PHE A 163 -9.30 17.93 -9.59
#